data_AF-A0A2R7QVT8-F1
#
_entry.id   AF-A0A2R7QVT8-F1
#
_cell.length_a   1.000
_cell.length_b   1.000
_cell.length_c   1.000
_cell.angle_alpha   90.00
_cell.angle_beta   90.00
_cell.angle_gamma   90.00
#
_symmetry.space_group_name_H-M   'P 1'
#
loop_
_entity.id
_entity.type
_entity.pdbx_description
1 polymer ?
#
loop_
_entity_poly.entity_id
_entity_poly.type
_entity_poly.pdbx_seq_one_letter_code
_entity_poly.pdbx_strand_id
1 'polypeptide(L)'
;MNFALYRELLAVQRIRRLLIVGMIARIPHSAAGVLLTLHIVLTLDKGYAAAGAAAAVMTIGIAVGAPWRGRRVDTAGLRRALIPSVVSETIIWSVVPHVSYEWLLPLVFVGGLLTLPIFSVVRQSLGVLADGNQRRTAFALDAITTEVVFMIGPAAGAVVATSGFTVAGLTVVGVSTSLAGLFLMWFNPPTRSAVPSAEG
;
A
#
# COMPACT_ATOMS: atom_id res chain seq x y z
N MET A 1 -11.79 24.57 -13.06
CA MET A 1 -10.81 23.82 -12.23
C MET A 1 -9.65 24.76 -11.93
N ASN A 2 -9.41 25.15 -10.68
CA ASN A 2 -8.39 26.16 -10.36
C ASN A 2 -7.00 25.49 -10.17
N PHE A 3 -6.22 25.42 -11.24
CA PHE A 3 -4.87 24.81 -11.23
C PHE A 3 -3.87 25.53 -10.31
N ALA A 4 -4.11 26.80 -9.96
CA ALA A 4 -3.25 27.56 -9.05
C ALA A 4 -3.21 26.93 -7.64
N LEU A 5 -4.37 26.46 -7.14
CA LEU A 5 -4.46 25.81 -5.84
C LEU A 5 -3.65 24.50 -5.77
N TYR A 6 -3.58 23.73 -6.87
CA TYR A 6 -2.75 22.53 -6.93
C TYR A 6 -1.26 22.89 -6.91
N ARG A 7 -0.87 23.95 -7.63
CA ARG A 7 0.52 24.43 -7.66
C ARG A 7 0.97 24.94 -6.29
N GLU A 8 0.14 25.70 -5.60
CA GLU A 8 0.40 26.17 -4.23
C GLU A 8 0.60 25.00 -3.26
N LEU A 9 -0.25 23.99 -3.35
CA LEU A 9 -0.19 22.81 -2.48
C LEU A 9 1.05 21.95 -2.76
N LEU A 10 1.43 21.81 -4.02
CA LEU A 10 2.68 21.16 -4.44
C LEU A 10 3.94 21.98 -4.14
N ALA A 11 3.82 23.29 -3.89
CA ALA A 11 4.93 24.11 -3.42
C ALA A 11 5.28 23.79 -1.96
N VAL A 12 4.34 23.25 -1.17
CA VAL A 12 4.59 22.76 0.19
C VAL A 12 5.44 21.49 0.12
N GLN A 13 6.74 21.64 0.38
CA GLN A 13 7.74 20.57 0.25
C GLN A 13 7.35 19.28 1.01
N ARG A 14 6.75 19.39 2.20
CA ARG A 14 6.32 18.22 2.99
C ARG A 14 5.18 17.45 2.32
N ILE A 15 4.19 18.16 1.78
CA ILE A 15 3.04 17.55 1.09
C ILE A 15 3.51 16.91 -0.22
N ARG A 16 4.30 17.62 -1.02
CA ARG A 16 4.86 17.09 -2.27
C ARG A 16 5.68 15.82 -2.04
N ARG A 17 6.58 15.82 -1.05
CA ARG A 17 7.38 14.64 -0.70
C ARG A 17 6.50 13.47 -0.28
N LEU A 18 5.48 13.72 0.57
CA LEU A 18 4.55 12.69 1.01
C LEU A 18 3.78 12.07 -0.17
N LEU A 19 3.29 12.88 -1.10
CA LEU A 19 2.55 12.40 -2.28
C LEU A 19 3.44 11.59 -3.22
N ILE A 20 4.66 12.05 -3.52
CA ILE A 20 5.60 11.32 -4.39
C ILE A 20 5.99 9.99 -3.77
N VAL A 21 6.34 9.99 -2.48
CA VAL A 21 6.69 8.77 -1.75
C VAL A 21 5.50 7.82 -1.70
N GLY A 22 4.32 8.33 -1.37
CA GLY A 22 3.08 7.55 -1.35
C GLY A 22 2.76 6.95 -2.71
N MET A 23 2.95 7.70 -3.79
CA MET A 23 2.76 7.23 -5.16
C MET A 23 3.69 6.05 -5.48
N ILE A 24 5.01 6.25 -5.33
CA ILE A 24 6.02 5.24 -5.65
C ILE A 24 5.77 3.96 -4.86
N ALA A 25 5.45 4.10 -3.59
CA ALA A 25 5.21 2.98 -2.69
C ALA A 25 3.90 2.23 -2.96
N ARG A 26 2.90 2.85 -3.59
CA ARG A 26 1.64 2.20 -3.94
C ARG A 26 1.69 1.46 -5.27
N ILE A 27 2.62 1.78 -6.19
CA ILE A 27 2.73 1.11 -7.51
C ILE A 27 2.95 -0.40 -7.40
N PRO A 28 3.90 -0.90 -6.59
CA PRO A 28 4.09 -2.35 -6.45
C PRO A 28 2.85 -3.01 -5.82
N HIS A 29 2.25 -2.35 -4.83
CA HIS A 29 1.05 -2.84 -4.18
C HIS A 29 -0.13 -2.97 -5.15
N SER A 30 -0.35 -2.00 -6.05
CA SER A 30 -1.43 -2.08 -7.04
C SER A 30 -1.18 -3.14 -8.12
N ALA A 31 0.08 -3.52 -8.38
CA ALA A 31 0.42 -4.63 -9.27
C ALA A 31 0.17 -6.02 -8.66
N ALA A 32 0.14 -6.13 -7.34
CA ALA A 32 0.12 -7.40 -6.61
C ALA A 32 -1.05 -8.31 -6.99
N GLY A 33 -2.26 -7.75 -7.13
CA GLY A 33 -3.46 -8.53 -7.44
C GLY A 33 -3.40 -9.21 -8.82
N VAL A 34 -2.95 -8.48 -9.85
CA VAL A 34 -2.78 -9.03 -11.21
C VAL A 34 -1.62 -10.02 -11.25
N LEU A 35 -0.48 -9.68 -10.62
CA LEU A 35 0.66 -10.59 -10.52
C LEU A 35 0.29 -11.91 -9.83
N LEU A 36 -0.45 -11.85 -8.71
CA LEU A 36 -0.92 -13.03 -8.00
C LEU A 36 -1.86 -13.87 -8.87
N THR A 37 -2.81 -13.22 -9.53
CA THR A 37 -3.75 -13.88 -10.45
C THR A 37 -3.00 -14.62 -11.55
N LEU A 38 -2.07 -13.94 -12.22
CA LEU A 38 -1.32 -14.52 -13.33
C LEU A 38 -0.27 -15.53 -12.86
N HIS A 39 0.28 -15.41 -11.66
CA HIS A 39 1.11 -16.46 -11.08
C HIS A 39 0.31 -17.75 -10.88
N ILE A 40 -0.89 -17.66 -10.33
CA ILE A 40 -1.77 -18.82 -10.12
C ILE A 40 -2.15 -19.47 -11.46
N VAL A 41 -2.43 -18.65 -12.49
CA VAL A 41 -2.86 -19.15 -13.80
C VAL A 41 -1.71 -19.67 -14.64
N LEU A 42 -0.62 -18.91 -14.77
CA LEU A 42 0.48 -19.19 -15.69
C LEU A 42 1.61 -20.01 -15.09
N THR A 43 1.73 -20.07 -13.76
CA THR A 43 2.88 -20.71 -13.07
C THR A 43 2.45 -21.89 -12.21
N LEU A 44 1.26 -21.83 -11.61
CA LEU A 44 0.68 -22.97 -10.87
C LEU A 44 -0.30 -23.79 -11.72
N ASP A 45 -0.48 -23.43 -13.00
CA ASP A 45 -1.38 -24.07 -13.97
C ASP A 45 -2.81 -24.28 -13.43
N LYS A 46 -3.33 -23.29 -12.69
CA LYS A 46 -4.70 -23.30 -12.16
C LYS A 46 -5.63 -22.42 -13.01
N GLY A 47 -6.94 -22.65 -12.90
CA GLY A 47 -7.94 -21.82 -13.57
C GLY A 47 -8.21 -20.49 -12.86
N TYR A 48 -8.86 -19.56 -13.56
CA TYR A 48 -9.26 -18.26 -13.01
C TYR A 48 -10.21 -18.34 -11.80
N ALA A 49 -10.94 -19.44 -11.64
CA ALA A 49 -11.73 -19.70 -10.43
C ALA A 49 -10.84 -19.78 -9.19
N ALA A 50 -9.69 -20.47 -9.28
CA ALA A 50 -8.72 -20.57 -8.19
C ALA A 50 -8.04 -19.22 -7.92
N ALA A 51 -7.68 -18.49 -8.98
CA ALA A 51 -7.14 -17.14 -8.84
C ALA A 51 -8.12 -16.18 -8.15
N GLY A 52 -9.40 -16.23 -8.54
CA GLY A 52 -10.47 -15.45 -7.91
C GLY A 52 -10.68 -15.81 -6.44
N ALA A 53 -10.59 -17.09 -6.08
CA ALA A 53 -10.64 -17.54 -4.68
C ALA A 53 -9.46 -16.97 -3.86
N ALA A 54 -8.24 -17.02 -4.39
CA ALA A 54 -7.07 -16.43 -3.73
C ALA A 54 -7.22 -14.90 -3.55
N ALA A 55 -7.72 -14.20 -4.57
CA ALA A 55 -8.02 -12.76 -4.48
C ALA A 55 -9.07 -12.45 -3.41
N ALA A 56 -10.13 -13.26 -3.30
CA ALA A 56 -11.14 -13.14 -2.26
C ALA A 56 -10.53 -13.35 -0.87
N VAL A 57 -9.73 -14.40 -0.68
CA VAL A 57 -9.06 -14.71 0.58
C VAL A 57 -8.12 -13.57 1.01
N MET A 58 -7.32 -13.02 0.10
CA MET A 58 -6.49 -11.85 0.35
C MET A 58 -7.33 -10.64 0.76
N THR A 59 -8.43 -10.39 0.04
CA THR A 59 -9.34 -9.26 0.32
C THR A 59 -10.00 -9.37 1.68
N ILE A 60 -10.42 -10.57 2.09
CA ILE A 60 -10.95 -10.83 3.44
C ILE A 60 -9.87 -10.53 4.49
N GLY A 61 -8.63 -10.98 4.25
CA GLY A 61 -7.48 -10.65 5.09
C GLY A 61 -7.34 -9.13 5.29
N ILE A 62 -7.36 -8.36 4.19
CA ILE A 62 -7.29 -6.89 4.23
C ILE A 62 -8.45 -6.29 5.03
N ALA A 63 -9.68 -6.76 4.77
CA ALA A 63 -10.88 -6.25 5.44
C ALA A 63 -10.85 -6.48 6.96
N VAL A 64 -10.39 -7.67 7.39
CA VAL A 64 -10.20 -8.00 8.81
C VAL A 64 -9.01 -7.23 9.40
N GLY A 65 -7.98 -6.99 8.59
CA GLY A 65 -6.76 -6.26 8.94
C GLY A 65 -6.99 -4.78 9.22
N ALA A 66 -7.79 -4.13 8.39
CA ALA A 66 -7.90 -2.68 8.34
C ALA A 66 -8.24 -2.01 9.69
N PRO A 67 -9.25 -2.48 10.47
CA PRO A 67 -9.65 -1.79 11.70
C PRO A 67 -8.55 -1.73 12.76
N TRP A 68 -7.86 -2.83 13.01
CA TRP A 68 -6.85 -2.87 14.07
C TRP A 68 -5.53 -2.25 13.61
N ARG A 69 -5.16 -2.37 12.33
CA ARG A 69 -3.99 -1.70 11.75
C ARG A 69 -4.14 -0.18 11.86
N GLY A 70 -5.30 0.37 11.51
CA GLY A 70 -5.61 1.79 11.68
C GLY A 70 -5.50 2.23 13.14
N ARG A 71 -6.20 1.54 14.05
CA ARG A 71 -6.13 1.84 15.50
C ARG A 71 -4.70 1.79 16.05
N ARG A 72 -3.87 0.86 15.59
CA ARG A 72 -2.46 0.75 16.02
C ARG A 72 -1.60 1.91 15.53
N VAL A 73 -1.81 2.40 14.30
CA VAL A 73 -1.14 3.62 13.81
C VAL A 73 -1.50 4.81 14.68
N ASP A 74 -2.76 4.93 15.08
CA ASP A 74 -3.27 6.04 15.89
C ASP A 74 -2.74 5.99 17.34
N THR A 75 -2.72 4.79 17.95
CA THR A 75 -2.39 4.61 19.38
C THR A 75 -0.90 4.41 19.66
N ALA A 76 -0.23 3.53 18.90
CA ALA A 76 1.19 3.18 19.12
C ALA A 76 2.17 4.06 18.33
N GLY A 77 1.64 4.93 17.46
CA GLY A 77 2.41 5.74 16.53
C GLY A 77 2.87 4.96 15.29
N LEU A 78 3.12 5.71 14.22
CA LEU A 78 3.40 5.15 12.89
C LEU A 78 4.55 4.14 12.89
N ARG A 79 5.72 4.52 13.45
CA ARG A 79 6.92 3.66 13.43
C ARG A 79 6.66 2.26 13.98
N ARG A 80 6.12 2.15 15.18
CA ARG A 80 5.87 0.87 15.85
C ARG A 80 4.75 0.09 15.19
N ALA A 81 3.73 0.79 14.67
CA ALA A 81 2.61 0.16 14.00
C ALA A 81 3.00 -0.48 12.65
N LEU A 82 4.01 0.04 11.94
CA LEU A 82 4.41 -0.50 10.63
C LEU A 82 5.31 -1.74 10.70
N ILE A 83 6.00 -2.00 11.81
CA ILE A 83 6.95 -3.12 11.95
C ILE A 83 6.33 -4.46 11.52
N PRO A 84 5.13 -4.87 12.00
CA PRO A 84 4.56 -6.16 11.62
C PRO A 84 4.31 -6.27 10.11
N SER A 85 3.87 -5.19 9.47
CA SER A 85 3.64 -5.17 8.01
C SER A 85 4.92 -5.27 7.22
N VAL A 86 5.95 -4.52 7.59
CA VAL A 86 7.22 -4.54 6.86
C VAL A 86 7.81 -5.96 6.86
N VAL A 87 7.79 -6.61 8.02
CA VAL A 87 8.28 -7.98 8.17
C VAL A 87 7.41 -8.96 7.39
N SER A 88 6.09 -8.87 7.53
CA SER A 88 5.18 -9.78 6.85
C SER A 88 5.20 -9.63 5.33
N GLU A 89 5.22 -8.40 4.81
CA GLU A 89 5.26 -8.12 3.37
C GLU A 89 6.54 -8.69 2.74
N THR A 90 7.69 -8.54 3.39
CA THR A 90 8.95 -9.13 2.90
C THR A 90 8.85 -10.65 2.88
N ILE A 91 8.46 -11.27 3.99
CA ILE A 91 8.48 -12.74 4.13
C ILE A 91 7.42 -13.38 3.23
N ILE A 92 6.17 -12.92 3.33
CA ILE A 92 5.04 -13.56 2.66
C ILE A 92 5.20 -13.49 1.15
N TRP A 93 5.49 -12.31 0.58
CA TRP A 93 5.63 -12.19 -0.87
C TRP A 93 6.94 -12.78 -1.42
N SER A 94 7.93 -13.03 -0.58
CA SER A 94 9.12 -13.82 -0.97
C SER A 94 8.88 -15.32 -0.91
N VAL A 95 7.89 -15.80 -0.13
CA VAL A 95 7.59 -17.23 0.04
C VAL A 95 6.44 -17.69 -0.84
N VAL A 96 5.37 -16.90 -0.93
CA VAL A 96 4.14 -17.17 -1.70
C VAL A 96 4.40 -17.72 -3.11
N PRO A 97 5.35 -17.19 -3.90
CA PRO A 97 5.55 -17.67 -5.26
C PRO A 97 6.22 -19.05 -5.38
N HIS A 98 6.67 -19.61 -4.26
CA HIS A 98 7.41 -20.88 -4.20
C HIS A 98 6.63 -22.01 -3.52
N VAL A 99 5.41 -21.76 -3.07
CA VAL A 99 4.58 -22.76 -2.39
C VAL A 99 3.46 -23.25 -3.29
N SER A 100 2.87 -24.39 -2.93
CA SER A 100 1.68 -24.89 -3.61
C SER A 100 0.46 -23.99 -3.35
N TYR A 101 -0.56 -24.12 -4.20
CA TYR A 101 -1.78 -23.33 -4.11
C TYR A 101 -2.46 -23.40 -2.74
N GLU A 102 -2.47 -24.58 -2.11
CA GLU A 102 -3.09 -24.83 -0.81
C GLU A 102 -2.41 -24.03 0.32
N TRP A 103 -1.08 -23.90 0.27
CA TRP A 103 -0.30 -23.10 1.21
C TRP A 103 -0.28 -21.61 0.86
N LEU A 104 -0.45 -21.26 -0.41
CA LEU A 104 -0.57 -19.87 -0.86
C LEU A 104 -1.78 -19.19 -0.23
N LEU A 105 -2.94 -19.85 -0.15
CA LEU A 105 -4.18 -19.27 0.38
C LEU A 105 -4.05 -18.70 1.81
N PRO A 106 -3.60 -19.46 2.83
CA PRO A 106 -3.40 -18.91 4.17
C PRO A 106 -2.30 -17.84 4.18
N LEU A 107 -1.25 -17.94 3.36
CA LEU A 107 -0.21 -16.92 3.28
C LEU A 107 -0.75 -15.58 2.75
N VAL A 108 -1.54 -15.59 1.68
CA VAL A 108 -2.13 -14.34 1.13
C VAL A 108 -3.21 -13.77 2.05
N PHE A 109 -3.91 -14.61 2.83
CA PHE A 109 -4.79 -14.14 3.90
C PHE A 109 -3.99 -13.35 4.95
N VAL A 110 -2.90 -13.93 5.47
CA VAL A 110 -2.04 -13.28 6.47
C VAL A 110 -1.36 -12.04 5.87
N GLY A 111 -0.98 -12.08 4.60
CA GLY A 111 -0.44 -10.94 3.86
C GLY A 111 -1.44 -9.80 3.77
N GLY A 112 -2.71 -10.11 3.48
CA GLY A 112 -3.80 -9.14 3.54
C GLY A 112 -4.03 -8.59 4.96
N LEU A 113 -4.06 -9.47 5.96
CA LEU A 113 -4.26 -9.11 7.38
C LEU A 113 -3.20 -8.14 7.90
N LEU A 114 -1.96 -8.33 7.47
CA LEU A 114 -0.80 -7.53 7.84
C LEU A 114 -0.38 -6.57 6.74
N THR A 115 -1.25 -6.26 5.79
CA THR A 115 -0.94 -5.36 4.69
C THR A 115 -0.46 -4.00 5.18
N LEU A 116 0.49 -3.40 4.46
CA LEU A 116 0.99 -2.07 4.78
C LEU A 116 -0.13 -1.02 4.56
N PRO A 117 -0.58 -0.27 5.59
CA PRO A 117 -1.73 0.64 5.50
C PRO A 117 -1.36 1.99 4.84
N ILE A 118 -0.65 1.96 3.72
CA ILE A 118 -0.05 3.16 3.11
C ILE A 118 -1.09 4.20 2.68
N PHE A 119 -2.25 3.77 2.20
CA PHE A 119 -3.35 4.65 1.83
C PHE A 119 -3.82 5.49 3.02
N SER A 120 -4.08 4.83 4.15
CA SER A 120 -4.48 5.47 5.40
C SER A 120 -3.41 6.41 5.92
N VAL A 121 -2.13 5.99 5.93
CA VAL A 121 -1.01 6.81 6.44
C VAL A 121 -0.85 8.10 5.66
N VAL A 122 -0.87 8.04 4.32
CA VAL A 122 -0.77 9.22 3.47
C VAL A 122 -1.97 10.13 3.68
N ARG A 123 -3.20 9.58 3.70
CA ARG A 123 -4.42 10.36 3.86
C ARG A 123 -4.50 11.05 5.24
N GLN A 124 -4.16 10.35 6.31
CA GLN A 124 -4.04 10.91 7.66
C GLN A 124 -2.98 12.02 7.68
N SER A 125 -1.81 11.78 7.09
CA SER A 125 -0.72 12.76 7.07
C SER A 125 -1.07 14.02 6.26
N LEU A 126 -1.79 13.89 5.15
CA LEU A 126 -2.32 15.03 4.42
C LEU A 126 -3.35 15.82 5.23
N GLY A 127 -4.19 15.14 6.01
CA GLY A 127 -5.15 15.79 6.90
C GLY A 127 -4.50 16.66 7.98
N VAL A 128 -3.29 16.28 8.42
CA VAL A 128 -2.50 17.06 9.39
C VAL A 128 -1.67 18.16 8.70
N LEU A 129 -1.12 17.90 7.51
CA LEU A 129 -0.24 18.84 6.82
C LEU A 129 -0.98 19.94 6.03
N ALA A 130 -2.23 19.71 5.64
CA ALA A 130 -3.03 20.69 4.89
C ALA A 130 -4.02 21.43 5.80
N ASP A 131 -4.12 22.75 5.61
CA ASP A 131 -4.93 23.63 6.44
C ASP A 131 -6.30 23.92 5.81
N GLY A 132 -7.35 24.00 6.63
CA GLY A 132 -8.68 24.49 6.26
C GLY A 132 -9.16 24.06 4.87
N ASN A 133 -9.32 25.03 3.96
CA ASN A 133 -9.80 24.81 2.59
C ASN A 133 -8.83 24.04 1.68
N GLN A 134 -7.53 24.00 2.00
CA GLN A 134 -6.53 23.24 1.23
C GLN A 134 -6.68 21.73 1.39
N ARG A 135 -7.29 21.24 2.48
CA ARG A 135 -7.50 19.80 2.72
C ARG A 135 -8.27 19.11 1.60
N ARG A 136 -9.32 19.77 1.08
CA ARG A 136 -10.11 19.23 -0.03
C ARG A 136 -9.24 19.05 -1.27
N THR A 137 -8.40 20.03 -1.60
CA THR A 137 -7.47 19.98 -2.72
C THR A 137 -6.38 18.92 -2.49
N ALA A 138 -5.87 18.78 -1.26
CA ALA A 138 -4.90 17.74 -0.91
C ALA A 138 -5.46 16.33 -1.10
N PHE A 139 -6.70 16.08 -0.65
CA PHE A 139 -7.37 14.80 -0.86
C PHE A 139 -7.72 14.54 -2.33
N ALA A 140 -8.10 15.58 -3.09
CA ALA A 140 -8.29 15.45 -4.53
C ALA A 140 -6.98 15.05 -5.23
N LEU A 141 -5.85 15.64 -4.82
CA LEU A 141 -4.54 15.32 -5.37
C LEU A 141 -4.07 13.90 -5.00
N ASP A 142 -4.32 13.45 -3.77
CA ASP A 142 -4.09 12.05 -3.34
C ASP A 142 -4.94 11.06 -4.15
N ALA A 143 -6.21 11.40 -4.42
CA ALA A 143 -7.09 10.60 -5.26
C ALA A 143 -6.58 10.49 -6.70
N ILE A 144 -6.23 11.63 -7.34
CA ILE A 144 -5.64 11.64 -8.70
C ILE A 144 -4.38 10.79 -8.74
N THR A 145 -3.49 10.97 -7.76
CA THR A 145 -2.24 10.18 -7.66
C THR A 145 -2.54 8.69 -7.52
N THR A 146 -3.58 8.34 -6.76
CA THR A 146 -4.02 6.95 -6.59
C THR A 146 -4.56 6.35 -7.87
N GLU A 147 -5.37 7.08 -8.64
CA GLU A 147 -5.86 6.62 -9.95
C GLU A 147 -4.71 6.36 -10.91
N VAL A 148 -3.71 7.25 -10.98
CA VAL A 148 -2.51 7.03 -11.81
C VAL A 148 -1.78 5.75 -11.37
N VAL A 149 -1.67 5.50 -10.08
CA VAL A 149 -1.06 4.26 -9.55
C VAL A 149 -1.85 3.02 -9.97
N PHE A 150 -3.19 3.07 -9.99
CA PHE A 150 -4.03 1.95 -10.43
C PHE A 150 -4.11 1.80 -11.95
N MET A 151 -3.75 2.83 -12.73
CA MET A 151 -3.51 2.68 -14.17
C MET A 151 -2.18 1.99 -14.46
N ILE A 152 -1.11 2.36 -13.72
CA ILE A 152 0.26 1.89 -13.99
C ILE A 152 0.51 0.49 -13.42
N GLY A 153 0.19 0.26 -12.14
CA GLY A 153 0.61 -0.95 -11.43
C GLY A 153 0.07 -2.25 -12.04
N PRO A 154 -1.25 -2.40 -12.26
CA PRO A 154 -1.82 -3.57 -12.92
C PRO A 154 -1.25 -3.82 -14.32
N ALA A 155 -1.05 -2.76 -15.11
CA ALA A 155 -0.46 -2.87 -16.44
C ALA A 155 0.99 -3.36 -16.38
N ALA A 156 1.81 -2.79 -15.50
CA ALA A 156 3.19 -3.22 -15.28
C ALA A 156 3.25 -4.67 -14.74
N GLY A 157 2.38 -5.02 -13.79
CA GLY A 157 2.27 -6.37 -13.23
C GLY A 157 1.88 -7.40 -14.29
N ALA A 158 0.94 -7.07 -15.17
CA ALA A 158 0.58 -7.92 -16.31
C ALA A 158 1.78 -8.14 -17.24
N VAL A 159 2.50 -7.08 -17.64
CA VAL A 159 3.69 -7.20 -18.51
C VAL A 159 4.76 -8.08 -17.86
N VAL A 160 5.05 -7.89 -16.57
CA VAL A 160 6.03 -8.70 -15.83
C VAL A 160 5.60 -10.18 -15.80
N ALA A 161 4.32 -10.44 -15.49
CA ALA A 161 3.79 -11.79 -15.43
C ALA A 161 3.82 -12.50 -16.79
N THR A 162 3.34 -11.85 -17.85
CA THR A 162 3.30 -12.42 -19.20
C THR A 162 4.67 -12.54 -19.86
N SER A 163 5.67 -11.81 -19.35
CA SER A 163 7.08 -12.00 -19.71
C SER A 163 7.75 -13.18 -18.98
N GLY A 164 6.99 -13.95 -18.18
CA GLY A 164 7.49 -15.14 -17.48
C GLY A 164 8.10 -14.86 -16.09
N PHE A 165 7.99 -13.63 -15.58
CA PHE A 165 8.61 -13.22 -14.31
C PHE A 165 7.62 -13.11 -13.16
N THR A 166 6.63 -14.01 -13.05
CA THR A 166 5.61 -13.96 -11.99
C THR A 166 6.22 -14.06 -10.60
N VAL A 167 7.16 -14.99 -10.39
CA VAL A 167 7.87 -15.21 -9.12
C VAL A 167 8.66 -13.97 -8.72
N ALA A 168 9.55 -13.50 -9.60
CA ALA A 168 10.36 -12.31 -9.36
C ALA A 168 9.48 -11.06 -9.15
N GLY A 169 8.41 -10.92 -9.93
CA GLY A 169 7.45 -9.82 -9.80
C GLY A 169 6.81 -9.77 -8.43
N LEU A 170 6.31 -10.90 -7.91
CA LEU A 170 5.74 -10.99 -6.57
C LEU A 170 6.79 -10.71 -5.48
N THR A 171 8.01 -11.23 -5.60
CA THR A 171 9.10 -10.91 -4.66
C THR A 171 9.43 -9.41 -4.67
N VAL A 172 9.48 -8.78 -5.84
CA VAL A 172 9.70 -7.33 -5.98
C VAL A 172 8.59 -6.54 -5.30
N VAL A 173 7.33 -6.97 -5.41
CA VAL A 173 6.21 -6.33 -4.67
C VAL A 173 6.47 -6.35 -3.17
N GLY A 174 6.84 -7.50 -2.60
CA GLY A 174 7.15 -7.63 -1.17
C GLY A 174 8.30 -6.74 -0.72
N VAL A 175 9.43 -6.80 -1.43
CA VAL A 175 10.64 -6.03 -1.10
C VAL A 175 10.38 -4.54 -1.21
N SER A 176 9.79 -4.07 -2.32
CA SER A 176 9.54 -2.65 -2.54
C SER A 176 8.49 -2.08 -1.57
N THR A 177 7.43 -2.82 -1.25
CA THR A 177 6.43 -2.44 -0.23
C THR A 177 7.08 -2.35 1.14
N SER A 178 7.98 -3.27 1.47
CA SER A 178 8.70 -3.27 2.74
C SER A 178 9.70 -2.12 2.84
N LEU A 179 10.44 -1.82 1.77
CA LEU A 179 11.31 -0.65 1.68
C LEU A 179 10.52 0.65 1.82
N ALA A 180 9.34 0.73 1.22
CA ALA A 180 8.45 1.87 1.41
C ALA A 180 7.97 2.00 2.87
N GLY A 181 7.62 0.89 3.51
CA GLY A 181 7.28 0.86 4.93
C GLY A 181 8.43 1.33 5.82
N LEU A 182 9.66 0.84 5.58
CA LEU A 182 10.87 1.31 6.26
C LEU A 182 11.12 2.80 6.03
N PHE A 183 10.92 3.28 4.81
CA PHE A 183 11.04 4.70 4.49
C PHE A 183 9.99 5.54 5.22
N LEU A 184 8.73 5.09 5.30
CA LEU A 184 7.67 5.75 6.07
C LEU A 184 7.98 5.74 7.56
N MET A 185 8.55 4.67 8.09
CA MET A 185 9.04 4.62 9.46
C MET A 185 10.17 5.63 9.68
N TRP A 186 11.11 5.76 8.76
CA TRP A 186 12.21 6.72 8.86
C TRP A 186 11.73 8.18 8.73
N PHE A 187 10.92 8.48 7.71
CA PHE A 187 10.35 9.80 7.45
C PHE A 187 9.36 10.22 8.54
N ASN A 188 8.61 9.26 9.09
CA ASN A 188 7.64 9.42 10.17
C ASN A 188 6.71 10.63 10.00
N PRO A 189 5.93 10.68 8.89
CA PRO A 189 5.02 11.79 8.65
C PRO A 189 3.99 11.93 9.78
N PRO A 190 3.53 13.15 10.07
CA PRO A 190 2.61 13.38 11.17
C PRO A 190 1.23 12.80 10.84
N THR A 191 0.86 11.70 11.48
CA THR A 191 -0.46 11.06 11.28
C THR A 191 -1.53 11.56 12.25
N ARG A 192 -1.16 12.42 13.20
CA ARG A 192 -2.03 13.03 14.21
C ARG A 192 -1.64 14.49 14.44
N SER A 193 -2.64 15.35 14.63
CA SER A 193 -2.43 16.70 15.16
C SER A 193 -1.91 16.59 16.59
N ALA A 194 -0.94 17.43 16.99
CA ALA A 194 -0.61 17.54 18.40
C ALA A 194 -1.88 17.99 19.15
N VAL A 195 -2.28 17.25 20.19
CA VAL A 195 -3.24 17.77 21.17
C VAL A 195 -2.57 19.01 21.77
N PRO A 196 -3.20 20.20 21.77
CA PRO A 196 -2.66 21.33 22.50
C PRO A 196 -2.42 20.86 23.94
N SER A 197 -1.18 20.92 24.41
CA SER A 197 -0.91 20.76 25.83
C SER A 197 -1.75 21.81 26.54
N ALA A 198 -2.81 21.37 27.22
CA ALA A 198 -3.51 22.20 28.18
C ALA A 198 -2.59 22.28 29.41
N GLU A 199 -1.61 23.15 29.33
CA GLU A 199 -0.84 23.66 30.46
C GLU A 199 -1.13 25.17 30.46
N GLY A 200 -1.85 25.77 31.42
CA GLY A 200 -1.99 25.41 32.84
C GLY A 200 -1.09 26.33 33.63
#